data_AF-A0A954TJG6-F1
#
_entry.id   AF-A0A954TJG6-F1
#
_cell.length_a   1.000
_cell.length_b   1.000
_cell.length_c   1.000
_cell.angle_alpha   90.00
_cell.angle_beta   90.00
_cell.angle_gamma   90.00
#
_symmetry.space_group_name_H-M   'P 1'
#
loop_
_entity.id
_entity.type
_entity.pdbx_description
1 polymer ?
#
loop_
_entity_poly.entity_id
_entity_poly.type
_entity_poly.pdbx_seq_one_letter_code
_entity_poly.pdbx_strand_id
1 'polypeptide(L)'
;MPLFEIETDSHIIITWAENEASAREVVQEAYPHDEVVRLTKRPRDTWVISKGALGLTNTTLDPCMVARECLNRSAGDKVNAIRLYRMETGSDLDQARKMIESNMVMGW
;
A
#
# COMPACT_ATOMS: atom_id res chain seq x y z
N MET A 1 11.61 -4.29 28.32
CA MET A 1 11.84 -5.59 27.67
C MET A 1 12.32 -5.34 26.24
N PRO A 2 13.25 -6.12 25.67
CA PRO A 2 13.67 -5.98 24.27
C PRO A 2 12.64 -6.48 23.25
N LEU A 3 12.67 -5.90 22.05
CA LEU A 3 11.84 -6.31 20.91
C LEU A 3 12.58 -7.36 20.08
N PHE A 4 11.91 -8.47 19.75
CA PHE A 4 12.43 -9.53 18.89
C PHE A 4 11.68 -9.58 17.57
N GLU A 5 12.43 -9.91 16.51
CA GLU A 5 11.92 -10.30 15.21
C GLU A 5 12.22 -11.78 15.02
N ILE A 6 11.18 -12.58 14.80
CA ILE A 6 11.24 -14.03 14.68
C ILE A 6 10.66 -14.40 13.33
N GLU A 7 11.48 -14.95 12.45
CA GLU A 7 11.08 -15.48 11.16
C GLU A 7 10.86 -16.98 11.30
N THR A 8 9.67 -17.43 10.94
CA THR A 8 9.31 -18.84 10.85
C THR A 8 9.21 -19.25 9.38
N ASP A 9 8.89 -20.51 9.12
CA ASP A 9 8.57 -21.01 7.79
C ASP A 9 7.33 -20.34 7.16
N SER A 10 6.44 -19.78 7.98
CA SER A 10 5.15 -19.23 7.56
C SER A 10 4.95 -17.74 7.86
N HIS A 11 5.62 -17.20 8.89
CA HIS A 11 5.32 -15.87 9.43
C HIS A 11 6.59 -15.08 9.81
N ILE A 12 6.44 -13.74 9.87
CA ILE A 12 7.38 -12.86 10.57
C ILE A 12 6.66 -12.32 11.80
N ILE A 13 7.11 -12.75 12.98
CA ILE A 13 6.52 -12.42 14.28
C ILE A 13 7.37 -11.35 14.96
N ILE A 14 6.70 -10.29 15.43
CA ILE A 14 7.33 -9.19 16.20
C ILE A 14 6.76 -9.22 17.61
N THR A 15 7.62 -9.44 18.61
CA THR A 15 7.17 -9.58 20.01
C THR A 15 8.15 -8.99 21.01
N TRP A 16 7.62 -8.54 22.15
CA TRP A 16 8.40 -8.12 23.30
C TRP A 16 8.65 -9.33 24.20
N ALA A 17 9.91 -9.60 24.53
CA ALA A 17 10.27 -10.70 25.41
C ALA A 17 11.48 -10.31 26.28
N GLU A 18 11.76 -11.03 27.36
CA GLU A 18 12.90 -10.71 28.22
C GLU A 18 14.23 -11.11 27.57
N ASN A 19 14.24 -12.26 26.91
CA ASN A 19 15.38 -12.91 26.28
C ASN A 19 14.93 -13.79 25.10
N GLU A 20 15.89 -14.39 24.39
CA GLU A 20 15.60 -15.24 23.22
C GLU A 20 14.78 -16.49 23.56
N ALA A 21 14.96 -17.09 24.74
CA ALA A 21 14.19 -18.26 25.15
C ALA A 21 12.70 -17.91 25.33
N SER A 22 12.41 -16.83 26.07
CA SER A 22 11.05 -16.33 26.22
C SER A 22 10.41 -15.90 24.89
N ALA A 23 11.20 -15.40 23.93
CA ALA A 23 10.71 -15.08 22.59
C ALA A 23 10.32 -16.35 21.80
N ARG A 24 11.04 -17.47 21.96
CA ARG A 24 10.69 -18.76 21.35
C ARG A 24 9.45 -19.37 21.96
N GLU A 25 9.28 -19.25 23.28
CA GLU A 25 8.08 -19.73 23.98
C GLU A 25 6.81 -19.07 23.42
N VAL A 26 6.85 -17.77 23.12
CA VAL A 26 5.73 -17.05 22.47
C VAL A 26 5.33 -17.70 21.15
N VAL A 27 6.31 -18.12 20.32
CA VAL A 27 6.01 -18.80 19.05
C VAL A 27 5.42 -20.18 19.30
N GLN A 28 6.00 -20.96 20.21
CA GLN A 28 5.49 -22.30 20.52
C GLN A 28 4.07 -22.28 21.09
N GLU A 29 3.72 -21.26 21.87
CA GLU A 29 2.39 -21.11 22.46
C GLU A 29 1.35 -20.67 21.42
N ALA A 30 1.66 -19.65 20.61
CA ALA A 30 0.70 -19.06 19.68
C ALA A 30 0.65 -19.77 18.30
N TYR A 31 1.77 -20.32 17.85
CA TYR A 31 1.97 -20.93 16.54
C TYR A 31 2.76 -22.25 16.68
N PRO A 32 2.19 -23.28 17.34
CA PRO A 32 2.90 -24.51 17.70
C PRO A 32 3.40 -25.36 16.53
N HIS A 33 2.92 -25.07 15.31
CA HIS A 33 3.30 -25.78 14.09
C HIS A 33 4.33 -25.04 13.24
N ASP A 34 4.63 -23.78 13.57
CA ASP A 34 5.63 -22.99 12.86
C ASP A 34 7.04 -23.36 13.30
N GLU A 35 7.94 -23.57 12.34
CA GLU A 35 9.37 -23.76 12.63
C GLU A 35 10.13 -22.43 12.60
N VAL A 36 10.86 -22.10 13.68
CA VAL A 36 11.67 -20.88 13.75
C VAL A 36 12.92 -21.01 12.87
N VAL A 37 12.97 -20.23 11.80
CA VAL A 37 14.09 -20.15 10.85
C VAL A 37 15.16 -19.17 11.36
N ARG A 38 14.76 -18.01 11.88
CA ARG A 38 15.68 -16.97 12.37
C ARG A 38 15.05 -16.21 13.54
N LEU A 39 15.87 -15.87 14.52
CA LEU A 39 15.47 -15.07 15.67
C LEU A 39 16.52 -13.99 15.90
N THR A 40 16.11 -12.74 16.03
CA THR A 40 17.03 -11.63 16.29
C THR A 40 16.44 -10.59 17.23
N LYS A 41 17.26 -10.08 18.14
CA LYS A 41 16.93 -8.91 18.96
C LYS A 41 17.06 -7.65 18.11
N ARG A 42 15.99 -6.87 18.01
CA ARG A 42 16.01 -5.64 17.23
C ARG A 42 16.81 -4.54 17.96
N PRO A 43 17.56 -3.70 17.22
CA PRO A 43 18.29 -2.59 17.81
C PRO A 43 17.38 -1.41 18.22
N ARG A 44 16.12 -1.41 17.77
CA ARG A 44 15.11 -0.38 18.08
C ARG A 44 13.78 -1.06 18.40
N ASP A 45 12.96 -0.34 19.15
CA ASP A 45 11.59 -0.70 19.55
C ASP A 45 10.53 -0.44 18.48
N THR A 46 10.94 0.08 17.33
CA THR A 46 10.04 0.40 16.22
C THR A 46 10.19 -0.62 15.09
N TRP A 47 9.07 -1.08 14.54
CA TRP A 47 9.01 -1.87 13.31
C TRP A 47 8.13 -1.19 12.27
N VAL A 48 8.60 -1.16 11.03
CA VAL A 48 7.92 -0.49 9.91
C VAL A 48 7.70 -1.51 8.81
N ILE A 49 6.44 -1.65 8.39
CA ILE A 49 6.08 -2.38 7.18
C ILE A 49 5.63 -1.37 6.13
N SER A 50 6.23 -1.42 4.95
CA SER A 50 5.82 -0.57 3.84
C SER A 50 4.47 -1.04 3.28
N LYS A 51 3.44 -0.21 3.37
CA LYS A 51 2.14 -0.46 2.70
C LYS A 51 2.31 -0.64 1.19
N GLY A 52 3.23 0.10 0.58
CA GLY A 52 3.52 -0.02 -0.85
C GLY A 52 4.16 -1.36 -1.22
N ALA A 53 5.07 -1.86 -0.39
CA ALA A 53 5.69 -3.18 -0.59
C ALA A 53 4.67 -4.33 -0.42
N LEU A 54 3.65 -4.12 0.42
CA LEU A 54 2.53 -5.05 0.58
C LEU A 54 1.43 -4.91 -0.49
N GLY A 55 1.54 -3.95 -1.41
CA GLY A 55 0.46 -3.65 -2.37
C GLY A 55 -0.82 -3.10 -1.71
N LEU A 56 -0.75 -2.65 -0.44
CA LEU A 56 -1.86 -2.07 0.32
C LEU A 56 -2.03 -0.57 0.07
N THR A 57 -1.30 0.00 -0.89
CA THR A 57 -1.53 1.36 -1.38
C THR A 57 -2.68 1.37 -2.36
N ASN A 58 -3.84 0.86 -1.95
CA ASN A 58 -5.09 1.23 -2.58
C ASN A 58 -5.44 2.63 -2.09
N THR A 59 -4.78 3.64 -2.66
CA THR A 59 -5.48 4.92 -2.81
C THR A 59 -6.60 4.61 -3.80
N THR A 60 -7.77 4.22 -3.28
CA THR A 60 -9.05 4.48 -3.92
C THR A 60 -9.17 6.00 -3.99
N LEU A 61 -8.37 6.62 -4.86
CA LEU A 61 -8.76 7.86 -5.48
C LEU A 61 -9.99 7.44 -6.28
N ASP A 62 -11.16 7.75 -5.75
CA ASP A 62 -12.40 7.47 -6.45
C ASP A 62 -12.25 8.02 -7.88
N PRO A 63 -12.47 7.17 -8.91
CA PRO A 63 -12.31 7.61 -10.28
C PRO A 63 -13.24 8.80 -10.49
N CYS A 64 -12.69 9.85 -11.08
CA CYS A 64 -13.47 11.05 -11.34
C CYS A 64 -14.39 10.75 -12.51
N MET A 65 -15.68 10.61 -12.21
CA MET A 65 -16.69 10.26 -13.21
C MET A 65 -16.71 11.23 -14.38
N VAL A 66 -16.51 12.54 -14.13
CA VAL A 66 -16.40 13.56 -15.19
C VAL A 66 -15.18 13.32 -16.08
N ALA A 67 -14.01 12.99 -15.49
CA ALA A 67 -12.81 12.68 -16.25
C ALA A 67 -13.00 11.41 -17.10
N ARG A 68 -13.65 10.38 -16.56
CA ARG A 68 -14.00 9.16 -17.27
C ARG A 68 -14.97 9.41 -18.43
N GLU A 69 -15.99 10.24 -18.22
CA GLU A 69 -16.92 10.61 -19.29
C GLU A 69 -16.22 11.39 -20.41
N CYS A 70 -15.35 12.34 -20.06
CA CYS A 70 -14.52 13.07 -21.02
C CYS A 70 -13.61 12.15 -21.83
N LEU A 71 -12.97 11.18 -21.18
CA LEU A 71 -12.16 10.17 -21.85
C LEU A 71 -13.01 9.27 -22.78
N ASN A 72 -14.21 8.86 -22.36
CA ASN A 72 -15.16 8.08 -23.20
C ASN A 72 -15.54 8.83 -24.47
N ARG A 73 -15.88 10.11 -24.32
CA ARG A 73 -16.27 10.96 -25.46
C ARG A 73 -15.11 11.30 -26.40
N SER A 74 -13.88 11.18 -25.92
CA SER A 74 -12.66 11.40 -26.70
C SER A 74 -11.99 10.09 -27.15
N ALA A 75 -12.63 8.94 -26.91
CA ALA A 75 -12.07 7.61 -27.21
C ALA A 75 -10.64 7.41 -26.66
N GLY A 76 -10.35 7.99 -25.49
CA GLY A 76 -9.04 7.92 -24.83
C GLY A 76 -7.99 8.89 -25.36
N ASP A 77 -8.33 9.79 -26.29
CA ASP A 77 -7.44 10.89 -26.68
C ASP A 77 -7.28 11.86 -25.50
N LYS A 78 -6.10 11.79 -24.88
CA LYS A 78 -5.73 12.58 -23.69
C LYS A 78 -5.90 14.08 -23.89
N VAL A 79 -5.51 14.63 -25.04
CA VAL A 79 -5.53 16.09 -25.25
C VAL A 79 -6.99 16.56 -25.38
N ASN A 80 -7.80 15.82 -26.13
CA ASN A 80 -9.22 16.10 -26.25
C ASN A 80 -9.97 15.92 -24.91
N ALA A 81 -9.64 14.88 -24.14
CA ALA A 81 -10.21 14.65 -22.81
C ALA A 81 -9.90 15.80 -21.83
N ILE A 82 -8.65 16.28 -21.81
CA ILE A 82 -8.25 17.44 -21.00
C ILE A 82 -9.04 18.69 -21.41
N ARG A 83 -9.21 18.92 -22.72
CA ARG A 83 -9.99 20.06 -23.23
C ARG A 83 -11.45 19.98 -22.77
N LEU A 84 -12.09 18.82 -22.89
CA LEU A 84 -13.47 18.58 -22.45
C LEU A 84 -13.62 18.80 -20.95
N TYR A 85 -12.73 18.23 -20.14
CA TYR A 85 -12.77 18.33 -18.68
C TYR A 85 -12.69 19.79 -18.20
N ARG A 86 -11.80 20.59 -18.82
CA ARG A 86 -11.68 22.02 -18.52
C ARG A 86 -12.95 22.81 -18.87
N MET A 87 -13.61 22.46 -19.97
CA MET A 87 -14.86 23.11 -20.37
C MET A 87 -16.00 22.83 -19.38
N GLU A 88 -16.04 21.62 -18.81
CA GLU A 88 -17.13 21.20 -17.91
C GLU A 88 -16.92 21.65 -16.47
N THR A 89 -15.68 21.62 -16.00
CA THR A 89 -15.37 21.89 -14.57
C THR A 89 -14.85 23.30 -14.32
N GLY A 90 -14.42 24.01 -15.37
CA GLY A 90 -13.73 25.30 -15.25
C GLY A 90 -12.32 25.19 -14.66
N SER A 91 -11.77 23.98 -14.51
CA SER A 91 -10.45 23.76 -13.93
C SER A 91 -9.32 24.34 -14.78
N ASP A 92 -8.20 24.64 -14.14
CA ASP A 92 -6.97 24.96 -14.86
C ASP A 92 -6.40 23.74 -15.61
N LEU A 93 -5.34 23.98 -16.39
CA LEU A 93 -4.70 22.95 -17.20
C LEU A 93 -4.00 21.87 -16.37
N ASP A 94 -3.35 22.23 -15.26
CA ASP A 94 -2.59 21.29 -14.45
C ASP A 94 -3.52 20.35 -13.68
N GLN A 95 -4.60 20.89 -13.12
CA GLN A 95 -5.64 20.11 -12.48
C GLN A 95 -6.33 19.17 -13.48
N ALA A 96 -6.73 19.67 -14.65
CA ALA A 96 -7.34 18.83 -15.69
C ALA A 96 -6.40 17.71 -16.14
N ARG A 97 -5.12 18.02 -16.36
CA ARG A 97 -4.11 17.02 -16.72
C ARG A 97 -4.01 15.92 -15.67
N LYS A 98 -3.88 16.28 -14.39
CA LYS A 98 -3.81 15.32 -13.27
C LYS A 98 -5.03 14.42 -13.19
N MET A 99 -6.23 14.99 -13.32
CA MET A 99 -7.48 14.23 -13.23
C MET A 99 -7.61 13.22 -14.38
N ILE A 100 -7.30 13.64 -15.60
CA ILE A 100 -7.36 12.75 -16.77
C ILE A 100 -6.29 11.66 -16.69
N GLU A 101 -5.03 12.02 -16.41
CA GLU A 101 -3.93 11.05 -16.29
C GLU A 101 -4.17 10.03 -15.18
N SER A 102 -4.67 10.47 -14.03
CA SER A 102 -4.99 9.59 -12.89
C SER A 102 -6.06 8.56 -13.28
N ASN A 103 -7.10 8.97 -14.00
CA ASN A 103 -8.15 8.05 -14.45
C ASN A 103 -7.66 7.11 -15.56
N MET A 104 -6.79 7.55 -16.46
CA MET A 104 -6.13 6.67 -17.44
C MET A 104 -5.27 5.59 -16.75
N VAL A 105 -4.53 5.95 -15.68
CA VAL A 105 -3.74 4.99 -14.88
C VAL A 105 -4.63 3.97 -14.16
N MET A 106 -5.84 4.37 -13.74
CA MET A 106 -6.84 3.49 -13.12
C MET A 106 -7.58 2.59 -14.12
N GLY A 107 -7.14 2.55 -15.38
CA GLY A 107 -7.80 1.75 -16.42
C GLY A 107 -9.21 2.23 -16.70
N TRP A 108 -9.42 3.56 -16.73
CA TRP A 108 -10.54 4.11 -17.50
C TRP A 108 -10.58 3.46 -18.89
#